data_AF-A0A6P2CVF2-F1
#
_entry.id   AF-A0A6P2CVF2-F1
#
_cell.length_a   1.000
_cell.length_b   1.000
_cell.length_c   1.000
_cell.angle_alpha   90.00
_cell.angle_beta   90.00
_cell.angle_gamma   90.00
#
_symmetry.space_group_name_H-M   'P 1'
#
loop_
_entity.id
_entity.type
_entity.pdbx_description
1 polymer ?
#
loop_
_entity_poly.entity_id
_entity_poly.type
_entity_poly.pdbx_seq_one_letter_code
_entity_poly.pdbx_strand_id
1 'polypeptide(L)'
;MSYTLRDLPLPVKVVASVFLLAVGAGYTSAMLQLHIQDSKSGKPMPTFDDVVLKFTGKKRVDPNAPPPRPVSRLEALITSETVVINGASMTAAFTTEDRSKGDLKHPNAVKSRGVETVKAERKGEQAVFALWISAPEEQRKAAYTADKFVPPAGKMPAAFTPGLKDGDAVKIKTLIDARCVTCHSKGGDKEDVLLDNYEGLKPFMTVTEAQAVNGWIKVEEPISISKLTQSTHAHLLSFAMLFSLTGVIFAFSSWPAWMRVIIGPSVVIAVFADVSLWWLARLCDEWGPYFAMGVIGTGFIAGCGLCAQISLSLFNMYGWKGKGVIALLFVVGALAGGAFVMKLLAPALPKPKIEEKKQEDKKSENPPPLVNGGKGASDGVVAASSAITEAVSKKQASTAPRKPMHALDKLLIWPPIDLDGNAVPLPADPKQFPFNGEGTMVHAFFEKDKAFKKVVDGSAPQIEKDQLRAQRKGDLDVMLAWVRSPDSVRKAAYQADKFDFPGLSDKLVSPELLKDKKVRIKSLIDARCVTCHGPEGKQSDYLLDSYEELSKYLKPFDAPKGEGNTGAAPQPAAVPVKITEPIPDAKDD
;
A
#
# COMPACT_ATOMS: atom_id res chain seq x y z
N MET A 1 53.85 -5.57 4.56
CA MET A 1 53.45 -4.14 4.56
C MET A 1 51.95 -4.08 4.80
N SER A 2 51.49 -3.42 5.85
CA SER A 2 50.05 -3.15 6.04
C SER A 2 49.70 -1.84 5.36
N TYR A 3 48.94 -1.86 4.26
CA TYR A 3 48.40 -0.65 3.67
C TYR A 3 47.36 -0.05 4.61
N THR A 4 47.60 1.15 5.13
CA THR A 4 46.64 1.87 5.97
C THR A 4 45.94 2.96 5.16
N LEU A 5 44.80 3.47 5.65
CA LEU A 5 44.09 4.61 5.04
C LEU A 5 45.00 5.84 4.85
N ARG A 6 46.08 5.98 5.64
CA ARG A 6 47.03 7.10 5.51
C ARG A 6 47.95 6.96 4.31
N ASP A 7 48.18 5.75 3.84
CA ASP A 7 49.11 5.46 2.75
C ASP A 7 48.42 5.59 1.38
N LEU A 8 47.10 5.79 1.36
CA LEU A 8 46.34 5.92 0.12
C LEU A 8 46.64 7.23 -0.62
N PRO A 9 46.66 7.20 -1.96
CA PRO A 9 46.82 8.41 -2.77
C PRO A 9 45.61 9.35 -2.58
N LEU A 10 45.85 10.66 -2.74
CA LEU A 10 44.86 11.70 -2.48
C LEU A 10 43.51 11.47 -3.17
N PRO A 11 43.43 11.04 -4.46
CA PRO A 11 42.14 10.80 -5.12
C PRO A 11 41.28 9.75 -4.39
N VAL A 12 41.89 8.66 -3.93
CA VAL A 12 41.18 7.60 -3.21
C VAL A 12 40.67 8.10 -1.85
N LYS A 13 41.46 8.92 -1.15
CA LYS A 13 41.05 9.53 0.12
C LYS A 13 39.85 10.47 -0.05
N VAL A 14 39.84 11.26 -1.13
CA VAL A 14 38.73 12.17 -1.43
C VAL A 14 37.47 11.37 -1.74
N VAL A 15 37.53 10.35 -2.58
CA VAL A 15 36.37 9.49 -2.90
C VAL A 15 35.83 8.81 -1.64
N ALA A 16 36.69 8.22 -0.82
CA ALA A 16 36.28 7.59 0.43
C ALA A 16 35.64 8.61 1.40
N SER A 17 36.17 9.83 1.47
CA SER A 17 35.61 10.87 2.33
C SER A 17 34.25 11.36 1.87
N VAL A 18 34.07 11.59 0.57
CA VAL A 18 32.76 11.96 -0.01
C VAL A 18 31.75 10.85 0.21
N PHE A 19 32.13 9.58 0.01
CA PHE A 19 31.28 8.43 0.29
C PHE A 19 30.82 8.41 1.76
N LEU A 20 31.76 8.50 2.72
CA LEU A 20 31.43 8.49 4.15
C LEU A 20 30.51 9.64 4.56
N LEU A 21 30.75 10.85 4.03
CA LEU A 21 29.90 12.01 4.30
C LEU A 21 28.51 11.87 3.67
N ALA A 22 28.42 11.36 2.45
CA ALA A 22 27.15 11.11 1.78
C ALA A 22 26.31 10.05 2.52
N VAL A 23 26.95 8.98 3.00
CA VAL A 23 26.31 7.97 3.86
C VAL A 23 25.78 8.60 5.16
N GLY A 24 26.58 9.42 5.84
CA GLY A 24 26.15 10.10 7.06
C GLY A 24 24.97 11.05 6.84
N ALA A 25 25.00 11.83 5.75
CA ALA A 25 23.90 12.72 5.37
C ALA A 25 22.62 11.93 5.01
N GLY A 26 22.76 10.83 4.25
CA GLY A 26 21.66 9.94 3.90
C GLY A 26 21.02 9.29 5.12
N TYR A 27 21.82 8.80 6.07
CA TYR A 27 21.31 8.24 7.32
C TYR A 27 20.58 9.28 8.18
N THR A 28 21.10 10.50 8.27
CA THR A 28 20.44 11.61 8.98
C THR A 28 19.09 11.97 8.33
N SER A 29 19.03 12.00 7.00
CA SER A 29 17.79 12.20 6.25
C SER A 29 16.77 11.08 6.52
N ALA A 30 17.22 9.83 6.57
CA ALA A 30 16.36 8.69 6.90
C ALA A 30 15.78 8.79 8.33
N MET A 31 16.59 9.21 9.30
CA MET A 31 16.09 9.46 10.68
C MET A 31 15.04 10.56 10.71
N LEU A 32 15.23 11.64 9.93
CA LEU A 32 14.24 12.70 9.79
C LEU A 32 12.94 12.20 9.14
N GLN A 33 13.06 11.35 8.12
CA GLN A 33 11.90 10.73 7.49
C GLN A 33 11.12 9.85 8.46
N LEU A 34 11.80 9.03 9.28
CA LEU A 34 11.16 8.25 10.34
C LEU A 34 10.44 9.14 11.35
N HIS A 35 11.03 10.27 11.72
CA HIS A 35 10.35 11.23 12.60
C HIS A 35 9.01 11.71 12.01
N ILE A 36 9.00 12.09 10.73
CA ILE A 36 7.79 12.60 10.04
C ILE A 36 6.75 11.48 9.83
N GLN A 37 7.19 10.25 9.56
CA GLN A 37 6.28 9.15 9.21
C GLN A 37 5.75 8.38 10.43
N ASP A 38 6.54 8.23 11.49
CA ASP A 38 6.26 7.28 12.57
C ASP A 38 6.03 7.92 13.95
N SER A 39 6.22 9.24 14.13
CA SER A 39 5.90 9.89 15.41
C SER A 39 4.40 10.15 15.56
N LYS A 40 3.66 9.12 15.98
CA LYS A 40 2.22 9.23 16.31
C LYS A 40 1.98 9.97 17.64
N SER A 41 2.96 9.98 18.54
CA SER A 41 2.85 10.58 19.88
C SER A 41 3.07 12.10 19.95
N GLY A 42 3.36 12.76 18.81
CA GLY A 42 3.67 14.19 18.76
C GLY A 42 5.04 14.55 19.39
N LYS A 43 5.89 13.55 19.64
CA LYS A 43 7.24 13.70 20.20
C LYS A 43 8.30 13.77 19.09
N PRO A 44 9.49 14.34 19.35
CA PRO A 44 10.55 14.48 18.34
C PRO A 44 11.16 13.16 17.85
N MET A 45 10.93 12.04 18.52
CA MET A 45 11.31 10.70 18.06
C MET A 45 10.22 9.70 18.40
N PRO A 46 10.05 8.60 17.64
CA PRO A 46 9.16 7.51 18.00
C PRO A 46 9.48 7.01 19.41
N THR A 47 8.44 6.91 20.24
CA THR A 47 8.58 6.33 21.58
C THR A 47 8.57 4.81 21.53
N PHE A 48 8.95 4.17 22.64
CA PHE A 48 8.79 2.71 22.80
C PHE A 48 7.36 2.27 22.50
N ASP A 49 6.36 3.02 22.95
CA ASP A 49 4.95 2.71 22.71
C ASP A 49 4.57 2.84 21.22
N ASP A 50 5.12 3.83 20.50
CA ASP A 50 4.87 4.01 19.07
C ASP A 50 5.43 2.84 18.25
N VAL A 51 6.62 2.36 18.61
CA VAL A 51 7.29 1.23 17.94
C VAL A 51 6.57 -0.09 18.25
N VAL A 52 6.20 -0.32 19.52
CA VAL A 52 5.40 -1.49 19.91
C VAL A 52 4.07 -1.50 19.16
N LEU A 53 3.39 -0.36 19.11
CA LEU A 53 2.14 -0.23 18.38
C LEU A 53 2.31 -0.53 16.88
N LYS A 54 3.37 -0.02 16.24
CA LYS A 54 3.65 -0.26 14.81
C LYS A 54 3.90 -1.73 14.46
N PHE A 55 4.69 -2.44 15.25
CA PHE A 55 5.10 -3.82 14.95
C PHE A 55 4.19 -4.90 15.53
N THR A 56 3.46 -4.60 16.61
CA THR A 56 2.61 -5.58 17.32
C THR A 56 1.12 -5.22 17.30
N GLY A 57 0.77 -3.96 17.05
CA GLY A 57 -0.60 -3.46 17.17
C GLY A 57 -1.09 -3.35 18.62
N LYS A 58 -0.17 -3.47 19.60
CA LYS A 58 -0.50 -3.48 21.03
C LYS A 58 -0.18 -2.15 21.70
N LYS A 59 -0.99 -1.82 22.70
CA LYS A 59 -0.77 -0.68 23.60
C LYS A 59 -0.69 -1.18 25.04
N ARG A 60 0.14 -0.53 25.85
CA ARG A 60 0.25 -0.87 27.27
C ARG A 60 -1.04 -0.45 27.99
N VAL A 61 -1.58 -1.35 28.80
CA VAL A 61 -2.74 -1.05 29.65
C VAL A 61 -2.29 -0.13 30.77
N ASP A 62 -2.93 1.03 30.89
CA ASP A 62 -2.74 1.92 32.03
C ASP A 62 -3.60 1.40 33.19
N PRO A 63 -3.00 1.04 34.35
CA PRO A 63 -3.73 0.55 35.52
C PRO A 63 -4.76 1.53 36.08
N ASN A 64 -4.63 2.83 35.77
CA ASN A 64 -5.51 3.89 36.27
C ASN A 64 -6.52 4.39 35.23
N ALA A 65 -6.44 3.93 33.98
CA ALA A 65 -7.41 4.29 32.96
C ALA A 65 -8.61 3.32 33.00
N PRO A 66 -9.85 3.80 32.83
CA PRO A 66 -10.99 2.90 32.66
C PRO A 66 -10.72 1.96 31.47
N PRO A 67 -11.05 0.66 31.57
CA PRO A 67 -10.80 -0.29 30.50
C PRO A 67 -11.40 0.27 29.20
N PRO A 68 -10.62 0.33 28.11
CA PRO A 68 -11.12 0.87 26.85
C PRO A 68 -12.38 0.10 26.48
N ARG A 69 -13.46 0.84 26.18
CA ARG A 69 -14.72 0.21 25.78
C ARG A 69 -14.44 -0.72 24.60
N PRO A 70 -14.80 -2.00 24.68
CA PRO A 70 -14.56 -2.90 23.58
C PRO A 70 -15.45 -2.43 22.41
N VAL A 71 -14.81 -2.08 21.30
CA VAL A 71 -15.46 -1.60 20.08
C VAL A 71 -15.36 -2.68 19.02
N SER A 72 -16.38 -2.78 18.17
CA SER A 72 -16.36 -3.72 17.05
C SER A 72 -15.38 -3.25 15.97
N ARG A 73 -14.97 -4.15 15.07
CA ARG A 73 -14.08 -3.80 13.94
C ARG A 73 -14.69 -2.71 13.06
N LEU A 74 -15.99 -2.76 12.79
CA LEU A 74 -16.69 -1.75 12.01
C LEU A 74 -16.67 -0.39 12.71
N GLU A 75 -16.90 -0.37 14.02
CA GLU A 75 -16.86 0.87 14.79
C GLU A 75 -15.45 1.50 14.76
N ALA A 76 -14.41 0.70 14.98
CA ALA A 76 -13.02 1.17 14.92
C ALA A 76 -12.67 1.80 13.56
N LEU A 77 -13.15 1.22 12.46
CA LEU A 77 -12.88 1.69 11.10
C LEU A 77 -13.56 3.03 10.76
N ILE A 78 -14.72 3.33 11.37
CA ILE A 78 -15.48 4.56 11.09
C ILE A 78 -15.11 5.72 12.03
N THR A 79 -14.62 5.44 13.24
CA THR A 79 -14.26 6.47 14.23
C THR A 79 -12.77 6.81 14.25
N SER A 80 -11.92 6.10 13.50
CA SER A 80 -10.49 6.36 13.44
C SER A 80 -10.21 7.74 12.82
N GLU A 81 -9.80 8.72 13.63
CA GLU A 81 -9.39 10.04 13.11
C GLU A 81 -8.00 9.99 12.42
N THR A 82 -7.17 8.98 12.70
CA THR A 82 -5.77 8.92 12.23
C THR A 82 -5.26 7.53 11.87
N VAL A 83 -6.05 6.45 12.02
CA VAL A 83 -5.56 5.08 11.86
C VAL A 83 -6.09 4.44 10.59
N VAL A 84 -5.15 4.24 9.68
CA VAL A 84 -5.24 3.31 8.57
C VAL A 84 -5.09 1.90 9.15
N ILE A 85 -6.18 1.25 9.54
CA ILE A 85 -6.17 -0.15 10.01
C ILE A 85 -5.87 -1.03 8.79
N ASN A 86 -4.72 -1.71 8.76
CA ASN A 86 -4.29 -2.54 7.61
C ASN A 86 -4.15 -1.84 6.24
N GLY A 87 -3.93 -0.53 6.19
CA GLY A 87 -4.00 0.18 4.90
C GLY A 87 -5.39 0.75 4.57
N ALA A 88 -6.40 0.55 5.43
CA ALA A 88 -7.76 1.00 5.21
C ALA A 88 -8.34 1.79 6.41
N SER A 89 -9.00 2.90 6.12
CA SER A 89 -9.87 3.64 7.04
C SER A 89 -11.17 3.94 6.30
N MET A 90 -12.31 3.84 6.96
CA MET A 90 -13.60 4.20 6.35
C MET A 90 -13.93 5.68 6.56
N THR A 91 -13.07 6.46 7.23
CA THR A 91 -13.24 7.90 7.42
C THR A 91 -13.31 8.68 6.10
N ALA A 92 -12.64 8.20 5.05
CA ALA A 92 -12.72 8.79 3.71
C ALA A 92 -14.14 8.71 3.12
N ALA A 93 -14.91 7.66 3.45
CA ALA A 93 -16.29 7.51 3.01
C ALA A 93 -17.23 8.57 3.60
N PHE A 94 -16.84 9.22 4.70
CA PHE A 94 -17.56 10.34 5.30
C PHE A 94 -17.00 11.70 4.88
N THR A 95 -15.82 11.75 4.26
CA THR A 95 -15.13 13.00 3.95
C THR A 95 -14.84 13.13 2.46
N THR A 96 -13.76 12.52 1.96
CA THR A 96 -13.21 12.84 0.63
C THR A 96 -13.64 11.89 -0.49
N GLU A 97 -14.05 10.66 -0.16
CA GLU A 97 -14.35 9.60 -1.14
C GLU A 97 -15.80 9.12 -1.07
N ASP A 98 -16.72 9.97 -0.58
CA ASP A 98 -18.13 9.63 -0.64
C ASP A 98 -18.59 9.56 -2.12
N ARG A 99 -19.13 8.39 -2.51
CA ARG A 99 -19.69 8.14 -3.84
C ARG A 99 -21.22 8.22 -3.83
N SER A 100 -21.76 8.92 -2.85
CA SER A 100 -23.20 9.08 -2.71
C SER A 100 -23.80 9.87 -3.88
N LYS A 101 -25.08 9.65 -4.17
CA LYS A 101 -25.78 10.28 -5.30
C LYS A 101 -26.53 11.54 -4.84
N GLY A 102 -26.76 12.46 -5.77
CA GLY A 102 -27.55 13.67 -5.54
C GLY A 102 -26.93 14.61 -4.49
N ASP A 103 -27.77 15.16 -3.62
CA ASP A 103 -27.39 16.18 -2.62
C ASP A 103 -26.58 15.61 -1.44
N LEU A 104 -26.50 14.28 -1.34
CA LEU A 104 -25.67 13.61 -0.34
C LEU A 104 -24.20 13.60 -0.74
N LYS A 105 -23.87 13.76 -2.04
CA LYS A 105 -22.50 13.69 -2.58
C LYS A 105 -21.63 14.80 -2.01
N HIS A 106 -20.44 14.48 -1.49
CA HIS A 106 -19.60 15.45 -0.77
C HIS A 106 -19.38 16.77 -1.54
N PRO A 107 -18.90 16.77 -2.80
CA PRO A 107 -18.82 17.99 -3.61
C PRO A 107 -20.12 18.81 -3.68
N ASN A 108 -21.28 18.16 -3.80
CA ASN A 108 -22.58 18.83 -3.91
C ASN A 108 -23.03 19.40 -2.55
N ALA A 109 -22.82 18.63 -1.48
CA ALA A 109 -23.07 19.05 -0.11
C ALA A 109 -22.20 20.25 0.26
N VAL A 110 -20.91 20.22 -0.07
CA VAL A 110 -19.97 21.33 0.18
C VAL A 110 -20.37 22.56 -0.63
N LYS A 111 -20.73 22.38 -1.91
CA LYS A 111 -21.19 23.49 -2.76
C LYS A 111 -22.47 24.15 -2.24
N SER A 112 -23.36 23.38 -1.62
CA SER A 112 -24.65 23.88 -1.12
C SER A 112 -24.59 24.45 0.30
N ARG A 113 -23.80 23.85 1.20
CA ARG A 113 -23.83 24.14 2.66
C ARG A 113 -22.50 24.59 3.25
N GLY A 114 -21.41 24.53 2.48
CA GLY A 114 -20.07 24.91 2.93
C GLY A 114 -19.28 23.78 3.61
N VAL A 115 -17.95 23.85 3.53
CA VAL A 115 -17.02 22.79 3.97
C VAL A 115 -17.16 22.47 5.47
N GLU A 116 -17.17 23.49 6.33
CA GLU A 116 -17.21 23.30 7.79
C GLU A 116 -18.54 22.71 8.27
N THR A 117 -19.66 23.14 7.68
CA THR A 117 -20.98 22.59 7.96
C THR A 117 -21.04 21.10 7.61
N VAL A 118 -20.61 20.74 6.39
CA VAL A 118 -20.60 19.34 5.95
C VAL A 118 -19.68 18.50 6.81
N LYS A 119 -18.50 19.01 7.17
CA LYS A 119 -17.58 18.31 8.07
C LYS A 119 -18.21 18.03 9.44
N ALA A 120 -18.93 19.00 10.02
CA ALA A 120 -19.66 18.81 11.27
C ALA A 120 -20.81 17.81 11.13
N GLU A 121 -21.59 17.87 10.04
CA GLU A 121 -22.65 16.90 9.72
C GLU A 121 -22.09 15.47 9.64
N ARG A 122 -20.94 15.30 8.98
CA ARG A 122 -20.29 14.00 8.76
C ARG A 122 -19.73 13.40 10.04
N LYS A 123 -19.20 14.23 10.95
CA LYS A 123 -18.88 13.79 12.32
C LYS A 123 -20.12 13.34 13.08
N GLY A 124 -21.25 14.04 12.89
CA GLY A 124 -22.55 13.61 13.41
C GLY A 124 -22.99 12.25 12.87
N GLU A 125 -22.86 12.01 11.55
CA GLU A 125 -23.13 10.72 10.93
C GLU A 125 -22.31 9.59 11.56
N GLN A 126 -20.99 9.77 11.71
CA GLN A 126 -20.11 8.79 12.35
C GLN A 126 -20.53 8.49 13.79
N ALA A 127 -20.88 9.52 14.57
CA ALA A 127 -21.30 9.37 15.96
C ALA A 127 -22.62 8.59 16.09
N VAL A 128 -23.63 8.89 15.25
CA VAL A 128 -24.89 8.12 15.24
C VAL A 128 -24.66 6.69 14.77
N PHE A 129 -23.79 6.49 13.77
CA PHE A 129 -23.50 5.16 13.27
C PHE A 129 -22.82 4.28 14.33
N ALA A 130 -21.89 4.84 15.10
CA ALA A 130 -21.30 4.16 16.26
C ALA A 130 -22.34 3.82 17.33
N LEU A 131 -23.29 4.72 17.62
CA LEU A 131 -24.39 4.45 18.54
C LEU A 131 -25.27 3.28 18.06
N TRP A 132 -25.61 3.25 16.77
CA TRP A 132 -26.35 2.14 16.19
C TRP A 132 -25.56 0.83 16.27
N ILE A 133 -24.26 0.82 15.92
CA ILE A 133 -23.40 -0.37 16.05
C ILE A 133 -23.37 -0.88 17.50
N SER A 134 -23.39 0.01 18.49
CA SER A 134 -23.38 -0.36 19.91
C SER A 134 -24.73 -0.84 20.47
N ALA A 135 -25.83 -0.70 19.71
CA ALA A 135 -27.15 -1.13 20.17
C ALA A 135 -27.28 -2.66 20.22
N PRO A 136 -28.20 -3.21 21.05
CA PRO A 136 -28.53 -4.63 21.05
C PRO A 136 -28.86 -5.17 19.65
N GLU A 137 -28.48 -6.41 19.36
CA GLU A 137 -28.64 -7.00 18.01
C GLU A 137 -30.06 -6.90 17.46
N GLU A 138 -31.06 -7.20 18.29
CA GLU A 138 -32.48 -7.09 17.94
C GLU A 138 -32.86 -5.66 17.54
N GLN A 139 -32.39 -4.66 18.30
CA GLN A 139 -32.62 -3.25 18.00
C GLN A 139 -31.90 -2.82 16.71
N ARG A 140 -30.67 -3.31 16.48
CA ARG A 140 -29.91 -3.01 15.26
C ARG A 140 -30.61 -3.52 14.02
N LYS A 141 -31.03 -4.79 14.05
CA LYS A 141 -31.71 -5.45 12.94
C LYS A 141 -33.05 -4.77 12.64
N ALA A 142 -33.85 -4.50 13.68
CA ALA A 142 -35.12 -3.80 13.53
C ALA A 142 -34.92 -2.39 12.93
N ALA A 143 -33.97 -1.62 13.44
CA ALA A 143 -33.67 -0.28 12.94
C ALA A 143 -33.15 -0.28 11.49
N TYR A 144 -32.33 -1.27 11.12
CA TYR A 144 -31.83 -1.44 9.75
C TYR A 144 -32.96 -1.78 8.78
N THR A 145 -33.82 -2.73 9.13
CA THR A 145 -34.96 -3.14 8.29
C THR A 145 -35.97 -2.02 8.13
N ALA A 146 -36.23 -1.25 9.19
CA ALA A 146 -37.15 -0.12 9.16
C ALA A 146 -36.55 1.16 8.55
N ASP A 147 -35.25 1.15 8.22
CA ASP A 147 -34.46 2.34 7.89
C ASP A 147 -34.71 3.50 8.88
N LYS A 148 -34.76 3.17 10.17
CA LYS A 148 -35.16 4.11 11.22
C LYS A 148 -34.49 3.73 12.54
N PHE A 149 -33.48 4.52 12.91
CA PHE A 149 -32.80 4.41 14.19
C PHE A 149 -33.05 5.68 15.01
N VAL A 150 -33.54 5.53 16.24
CA VAL A 150 -33.69 6.63 17.19
C VAL A 150 -32.51 6.58 18.16
N PRO A 151 -31.56 7.53 18.10
CA PRO A 151 -30.47 7.59 19.07
C PRO A 151 -31.01 7.74 20.50
N PRO A 152 -30.29 7.25 21.53
CA PRO A 152 -30.70 7.46 22.92
C PRO A 152 -30.91 8.94 23.24
N ALA A 153 -31.80 9.23 24.19
CA ALA A 153 -32.16 10.61 24.54
C ALA A 153 -30.92 11.48 24.81
N GLY A 154 -30.86 12.65 24.16
CA GLY A 154 -29.73 13.58 24.27
C GLY A 154 -28.45 13.17 23.53
N LYS A 155 -28.46 12.07 22.76
CA LYS A 155 -27.31 11.60 21.97
C LYS A 155 -27.41 11.90 20.48
N MET A 156 -28.48 12.55 20.03
CA MET A 156 -28.60 13.03 18.65
C MET A 156 -27.62 14.21 18.42
N PRO A 157 -26.71 14.14 17.43
CA PRO A 157 -25.77 15.23 17.16
C PRO A 157 -26.47 16.52 16.74
N ALA A 158 -25.87 17.66 17.12
CA ALA A 158 -26.38 18.98 16.75
C ALA A 158 -26.30 19.25 15.23
N ALA A 159 -25.23 18.79 14.58
CA ALA A 159 -25.06 18.83 13.13
C ALA A 159 -25.22 17.41 12.57
N PHE A 160 -26.13 17.26 11.61
CA PHE A 160 -26.41 15.98 10.95
C PHE A 160 -26.91 16.24 9.53
N THR A 161 -26.57 15.38 8.57
CA THR A 161 -26.97 15.60 7.18
C THR A 161 -28.50 15.57 7.04
N PRO A 162 -29.14 16.67 6.57
CA PRO A 162 -30.59 16.80 6.58
C PRO A 162 -31.35 15.68 5.86
N GLY A 163 -30.84 15.22 4.71
CA GLY A 163 -31.47 14.15 3.92
C GLY A 163 -31.48 12.77 4.59
N LEU A 164 -30.74 12.59 5.67
CA LEU A 164 -30.65 11.34 6.44
C LEU A 164 -31.39 11.42 7.78
N LYS A 165 -31.96 12.57 8.12
CA LYS A 165 -32.73 12.80 9.34
C LYS A 165 -34.23 12.59 9.06
N ASP A 166 -34.92 11.92 9.98
CA ASP A 166 -36.37 11.72 9.99
C ASP A 166 -36.91 12.07 11.38
N GLY A 167 -37.18 13.37 11.62
CA GLY A 167 -37.54 13.87 12.96
C GLY A 167 -36.40 13.63 13.97
N ASP A 168 -36.70 12.89 15.03
CA ASP A 168 -35.72 12.46 16.04
C ASP A 168 -35.00 11.15 15.67
N ALA A 169 -35.33 10.58 14.51
CA ALA A 169 -34.72 9.37 13.98
C ALA A 169 -33.74 9.66 12.83
N VAL A 170 -32.95 8.65 12.51
CA VAL A 170 -31.98 8.64 11.42
C VAL A 170 -32.25 7.46 10.51
N LYS A 171 -32.16 7.71 9.19
CA LYS A 171 -32.26 6.70 8.14
C LYS A 171 -30.97 5.89 8.06
N ILE A 172 -30.85 4.89 8.93
CA ILE A 172 -29.60 4.15 9.15
C ILE A 172 -29.20 3.28 7.96
N LYS A 173 -30.16 2.63 7.30
CA LYS A 173 -29.92 1.87 6.08
C LYS A 173 -29.57 2.81 4.95
N THR A 174 -30.26 3.95 4.81
CA THR A 174 -29.90 4.96 3.81
C THR A 174 -28.50 5.54 4.05
N LEU A 175 -28.09 5.73 5.32
CA LEU A 175 -26.74 6.16 5.68
C LEU A 175 -25.69 5.12 5.25
N ILE A 176 -25.91 3.84 5.58
CA ILE A 176 -25.04 2.73 5.16
C ILE A 176 -24.99 2.62 3.64
N ASP A 177 -26.13 2.74 2.97
CA ASP A 177 -26.23 2.70 1.51
C ASP A 177 -25.44 3.85 0.86
N ALA A 178 -25.49 5.05 1.46
CA ALA A 178 -24.81 6.23 0.96
C ALA A 178 -23.31 6.27 1.24
N ARG A 179 -22.82 5.64 2.31
CA ARG A 179 -21.41 5.72 2.74
C ARG A 179 -20.63 4.43 2.51
N CYS A 180 -21.28 3.28 2.61
CA CYS A 180 -20.61 1.98 2.62
C CYS A 180 -20.92 1.18 1.35
N VAL A 181 -22.21 1.03 1.01
CA VAL A 181 -22.66 0.15 -0.09
C VAL A 181 -22.20 0.64 -1.45
N THR A 182 -21.91 1.93 -1.61
CA THR A 182 -21.36 2.45 -2.87
C THR A 182 -20.04 1.80 -3.28
N CYS A 183 -19.27 1.27 -2.33
CA CYS A 183 -18.03 0.53 -2.58
C CYS A 183 -18.18 -0.96 -2.22
N HIS A 184 -18.96 -1.28 -1.18
CA HIS A 184 -19.15 -2.61 -0.62
C HIS A 184 -20.44 -3.32 -1.11
N SER A 185 -20.89 -2.98 -2.32
CA SER A 185 -21.93 -3.74 -3.02
C SER A 185 -21.30 -4.72 -4.00
N LYS A 186 -22.09 -5.67 -4.46
CA LYS A 186 -21.77 -6.53 -5.61
C LYS A 186 -21.40 -5.68 -6.84
N GLY A 187 -20.16 -5.83 -7.35
CA GLY A 187 -19.61 -5.01 -8.44
C GLY A 187 -19.07 -3.63 -8.03
N GLY A 188 -18.93 -3.34 -6.74
CA GLY A 188 -18.20 -2.18 -6.22
C GLY A 188 -16.72 -2.48 -5.98
N ASP A 189 -15.91 -1.44 -5.79
CA ASP A 189 -14.44 -1.55 -5.61
C ASP A 189 -14.01 -2.45 -4.43
N LYS A 190 -14.92 -2.76 -3.50
CA LYS A 190 -14.72 -3.57 -2.29
C LYS A 190 -15.73 -4.71 -2.19
N GLU A 191 -16.03 -5.37 -3.31
CA GLU A 191 -16.97 -6.49 -3.37
C GLU A 191 -16.52 -7.75 -2.63
N ASP A 192 -15.26 -7.81 -2.20
CA ASP A 192 -14.71 -8.83 -1.31
C ASP A 192 -15.36 -8.81 0.08
N VAL A 193 -15.93 -7.67 0.48
CA VAL A 193 -16.68 -7.50 1.71
C VAL A 193 -18.03 -6.86 1.38
N LEU A 194 -19.07 -7.68 1.27
CA LEU A 194 -20.42 -7.18 0.98
C LEU A 194 -21.08 -6.61 2.23
N LEU A 195 -21.39 -5.30 2.20
CA LEU A 195 -22.09 -4.58 3.28
C LEU A 195 -23.50 -4.13 2.84
N ASP A 196 -23.99 -4.66 1.73
CA ASP A 196 -25.28 -4.34 1.10
C ASP A 196 -26.50 -4.98 1.78
N ASN A 197 -26.27 -5.74 2.84
CA ASN A 197 -27.29 -6.36 3.68
C ASN A 197 -26.81 -6.50 5.13
N TYR A 198 -27.74 -6.72 6.07
CA TYR A 198 -27.44 -6.81 7.49
C TYR A 198 -26.53 -8.00 7.84
N GLU A 199 -26.70 -9.14 7.19
CA GLU A 199 -25.89 -10.35 7.45
C GLU A 199 -24.43 -10.14 7.04
N GLY A 200 -24.16 -9.32 6.02
CA GLY A 200 -22.81 -8.91 5.64
C GLY A 200 -22.13 -7.96 6.65
N LEU A 201 -22.91 -7.16 7.38
CA LEU A 201 -22.41 -6.25 8.43
C LEU A 201 -22.12 -7.00 9.74
N LYS A 202 -22.91 -8.03 10.06
CA LYS A 202 -22.90 -8.74 11.35
C LYS A 202 -21.50 -9.23 11.79
N PRO A 203 -20.68 -9.86 10.93
CA PRO A 203 -19.33 -10.31 11.30
C PRO A 203 -18.39 -9.20 11.77
N PHE A 204 -18.66 -7.95 11.39
CA PHE A 204 -17.80 -6.80 11.73
C PHE A 204 -18.32 -5.98 12.91
N MET A 205 -19.54 -6.27 13.37
CA MET A 205 -20.20 -5.62 14.51
C MET A 205 -20.08 -6.43 15.81
N THR A 206 -19.45 -7.60 15.76
CA THR A 206 -19.15 -8.39 16.95
C THR A 206 -18.06 -7.70 17.76
N VAL A 207 -18.34 -7.50 19.04
CA VAL A 207 -17.40 -6.94 19.99
C VAL A 207 -16.66 -8.12 20.61
N THR A 208 -15.37 -8.24 20.30
CA THR A 208 -14.50 -9.21 20.98
C THR A 208 -13.84 -8.45 22.12
N GLU A 209 -14.01 -8.89 23.36
CA GLU A 209 -13.30 -8.30 24.48
C GLU A 209 -11.80 -8.55 24.29
N ALA A 210 -11.04 -7.48 24.09
CA ALA A 210 -9.60 -7.56 23.97
C ALA A 210 -9.02 -7.88 25.36
N GLN A 211 -8.57 -9.12 25.54
CA GLN A 211 -7.92 -9.55 26.77
C GLN A 211 -6.50 -8.97 26.84
N ALA A 212 -6.15 -8.41 27.99
CA ALA A 212 -4.79 -7.95 28.25
C ALA A 212 -3.89 -9.17 28.53
N VAL A 213 -2.80 -9.30 27.78
CA VAL A 213 -1.77 -10.33 27.99
C VAL A 213 -0.49 -9.61 28.37
N ASN A 214 0.08 -9.93 29.54
CA ASN A 214 1.31 -9.30 30.08
C ASN A 214 1.26 -7.76 30.14
N GLY A 215 0.09 -7.19 30.45
CA GLY A 215 -0.11 -5.73 30.53
C GLY A 215 -0.21 -5.03 29.17
N TRP A 216 -0.34 -5.78 28.07
CA TRP A 216 -0.52 -5.27 26.71
C TRP A 216 -1.89 -5.70 26.16
N ILE A 217 -2.59 -4.78 25.50
CA ILE A 217 -3.87 -5.02 24.84
C ILE A 217 -3.72 -4.74 23.34
N LYS A 218 -4.24 -5.64 22.49
CA LYS A 218 -4.25 -5.42 21.04
C LYS A 218 -5.29 -4.36 20.71
N VAL A 219 -4.86 -3.24 20.15
CA VAL A 219 -5.72 -2.08 19.83
C VAL A 219 -5.84 -1.84 18.33
N GLU A 220 -4.85 -2.27 17.55
CA GLU A 220 -4.88 -2.22 16.09
C GLU A 220 -4.18 -3.44 15.50
N GLU A 221 -4.27 -3.60 14.18
CA GLU A 221 -3.46 -4.57 13.47
C GLU A 221 -2.07 -3.97 13.17
N PRO A 222 -0.99 -4.74 13.34
CA PRO A 222 0.37 -4.28 13.06
C PRO A 222 0.60 -4.02 11.56
N ILE A 223 1.75 -3.47 11.21
CA ILE A 223 2.18 -3.29 9.81
C ILE A 223 1.95 -4.57 8.98
N SER A 224 1.41 -4.40 7.76
CA SER A 224 1.10 -5.53 6.89
C SER A 224 2.36 -6.29 6.49
N ILE A 225 2.21 -7.61 6.32
CA ILE A 225 3.34 -8.50 5.96
C ILE A 225 4.00 -8.03 4.66
N SER A 226 3.23 -7.64 3.65
CA SER A 226 3.77 -7.15 2.38
C SER A 226 4.67 -5.91 2.57
N LYS A 227 4.24 -4.94 3.39
CA LYS A 227 5.05 -3.75 3.70
C LYS A 227 6.28 -4.12 4.52
N LEU A 228 6.14 -5.05 5.47
CA LEU A 228 7.26 -5.53 6.28
C LEU A 228 8.31 -6.27 5.42
N THR A 229 7.89 -7.14 4.51
CA THR A 229 8.74 -7.86 3.56
C THR A 229 9.42 -6.90 2.58
N GLN A 230 8.68 -5.94 2.01
CA GLN A 230 9.24 -4.93 1.12
C GLN A 230 10.30 -4.09 1.84
N SER A 231 10.01 -3.65 3.06
CA SER A 231 10.96 -2.92 3.89
C SER A 231 12.19 -3.77 4.20
N THR A 232 12.00 -5.04 4.62
CA THR A 232 13.08 -5.98 4.89
C THR A 232 14.00 -6.15 3.70
N HIS A 233 13.46 -6.38 2.50
CA HIS A 233 14.24 -6.55 1.28
C HIS A 233 15.06 -5.29 0.97
N ALA A 234 14.42 -4.11 1.01
CA ALA A 234 15.08 -2.85 0.68
C ALA A 234 16.18 -2.49 1.69
N HIS A 235 15.90 -2.63 2.99
CA HIS A 235 16.82 -2.22 4.05
C HIS A 235 17.93 -3.25 4.24
N LEU A 236 17.65 -4.55 4.28
CA LEU A 236 18.67 -5.57 4.51
C LEU A 236 19.70 -5.61 3.37
N LEU A 237 19.25 -5.58 2.11
CA LEU A 237 20.16 -5.61 0.96
C LEU A 237 21.01 -4.33 0.86
N SER A 238 20.36 -3.17 0.91
CA SER A 238 21.05 -1.88 0.71
C SER A 238 21.97 -1.55 1.88
N PHE A 239 21.52 -1.76 3.12
CA PHE A 239 22.31 -1.45 4.31
C PHE A 239 23.45 -2.45 4.53
N ALA A 240 23.27 -3.73 4.20
CA ALA A 240 24.37 -4.68 4.27
C ALA A 240 25.53 -4.24 3.37
N MET A 241 25.26 -3.84 2.12
CA MET A 241 26.33 -3.35 1.23
C MET A 241 26.92 -2.03 1.70
N LEU A 242 26.07 -1.04 1.98
CA LEU A 242 26.49 0.33 2.28
C LEU A 242 27.24 0.42 3.61
N PHE A 243 26.75 -0.23 4.67
CA PHE A 243 27.42 -0.23 5.98
C PHE A 243 28.58 -1.22 6.08
N SER A 244 28.60 -2.28 5.28
CA SER A 244 29.83 -3.09 5.15
C SER A 244 30.94 -2.24 4.55
N LEU A 245 30.66 -1.41 3.55
CA LEU A 245 31.69 -0.57 2.93
C LEU A 245 32.23 0.50 3.90
N THR A 246 31.39 1.12 4.72
CA THR A 246 31.87 2.02 5.80
C THR A 246 32.72 1.28 6.83
N GLY A 247 32.32 0.07 7.21
CA GLY A 247 33.08 -0.81 8.10
C GLY A 247 34.42 -1.25 7.53
N VAL A 248 34.48 -1.59 6.24
CA VAL A 248 35.70 -1.96 5.52
C VAL A 248 36.66 -0.78 5.45
N ILE A 249 36.18 0.42 5.08
CA ILE A 249 36.99 1.63 5.09
C ILE A 249 37.61 1.84 6.47
N PHE A 250 36.80 1.72 7.52
CA PHE A 250 37.28 1.83 8.89
C PHE A 250 38.27 0.72 9.28
N ALA A 251 38.13 -0.51 8.79
CA ALA A 251 39.05 -1.61 9.04
C ALA A 251 40.46 -1.39 8.46
N PHE A 252 40.59 -0.55 7.41
CA PHE A 252 41.88 -0.12 6.88
C PHE A 252 42.53 1.03 7.67
N SER A 253 41.90 1.51 8.74
CA SER A 253 42.46 2.58 9.57
C SER A 253 43.70 2.12 10.35
N SER A 254 44.44 3.10 10.89
CA SER A 254 45.61 2.83 11.75
C SER A 254 45.24 2.64 13.22
N TRP A 255 43.94 2.48 13.53
CA TRP A 255 43.46 2.25 14.89
C TRP A 255 43.84 0.85 15.41
N PRO A 256 43.88 0.63 16.73
CA PRO A 256 44.17 -0.68 17.33
C PRO A 256 43.27 -1.79 16.77
N ALA A 257 43.82 -3.02 16.68
CA ALA A 257 43.13 -4.15 16.07
C ALA A 257 41.76 -4.45 16.72
N TRP A 258 41.67 -4.39 18.05
CA TRP A 258 40.42 -4.60 18.78
C TRP A 258 39.32 -3.61 18.35
N MET A 259 39.68 -2.35 18.11
CA MET A 259 38.73 -1.32 17.73
C MET A 259 38.21 -1.57 16.31
N ARG A 260 39.08 -2.01 15.40
CA ARG A 260 38.73 -2.39 14.03
C ARG A 260 37.81 -3.61 13.98
N VAL A 261 38.10 -4.63 14.80
CA VAL A 261 37.31 -5.87 14.88
C VAL A 261 35.94 -5.65 15.54
N ILE A 262 35.82 -4.73 16.49
CA ILE A 262 34.55 -4.45 17.16
C ILE A 262 33.71 -3.45 16.34
N ILE A 263 34.25 -2.28 16.02
CA ILE A 263 33.48 -1.19 15.40
C ILE A 263 33.23 -1.49 13.91
N GLY A 264 34.18 -2.14 13.22
CA GLY A 264 34.07 -2.45 11.78
C GLY A 264 32.78 -3.21 11.41
N PRO A 265 32.47 -4.35 12.03
CA PRO A 265 31.24 -5.10 11.74
C PRO A 265 30.01 -4.62 12.53
N SER A 266 30.18 -3.80 13.57
CA SER A 266 29.10 -3.46 14.53
C SER A 266 27.80 -2.97 13.88
N VAL A 267 27.89 -2.09 12.87
CA VAL A 267 26.70 -1.51 12.22
C VAL A 267 25.89 -2.57 11.47
N VAL A 268 26.56 -3.46 10.75
CA VAL A 268 25.90 -4.54 10.00
C VAL A 268 25.26 -5.54 10.96
N ILE A 269 25.95 -5.89 12.04
CA ILE A 269 25.40 -6.76 13.10
C ILE A 269 24.16 -6.11 13.73
N ALA A 270 24.24 -4.82 14.07
CA ALA A 270 23.13 -4.10 14.67
C ALA A 270 21.92 -4.01 13.74
N VAL A 271 22.11 -3.73 12.44
CA VAL A 271 21.01 -3.68 11.46
C VAL A 271 20.41 -5.06 11.21
N PHE A 272 21.23 -6.12 11.16
CA PHE A 272 20.72 -7.48 11.03
C PHE A 272 19.87 -7.87 12.25
N ALA A 273 20.34 -7.53 13.46
CA ALA A 273 19.58 -7.71 14.69
C ALA A 273 18.29 -6.88 14.67
N ASP A 274 18.34 -5.63 14.20
CA ASP A 274 17.19 -4.72 14.08
C ASP A 274 16.07 -5.34 13.22
N VAL A 275 16.42 -5.75 12.00
CA VAL A 275 15.47 -6.40 11.07
C VAL A 275 14.95 -7.72 11.64
N SER A 276 15.79 -8.50 12.32
CA SER A 276 15.37 -9.74 12.98
C SER A 276 14.35 -9.46 14.09
N LEU A 277 14.54 -8.39 14.87
CA LEU A 277 13.62 -7.97 15.92
C LEU A 277 12.27 -7.52 15.37
N TRP A 278 12.21 -6.96 14.16
CA TRP A 278 10.93 -6.64 13.51
C TRP A 278 10.08 -7.90 13.27
N TRP A 279 10.73 -8.95 12.77
CA TRP A 279 10.07 -10.23 12.51
C TRP A 279 9.73 -10.97 13.80
N LEU A 280 10.62 -10.97 14.79
CA LEU A 280 10.33 -11.55 16.12
C LEU A 280 9.19 -10.82 16.82
N ALA A 281 9.14 -9.49 16.73
CA ALA A 281 8.01 -8.70 17.24
C ALA A 281 6.68 -9.10 16.58
N ARG A 282 6.73 -9.54 15.33
CA ARG A 282 5.55 -9.94 14.56
C ARG A 282 5.13 -11.39 14.79
N LEU A 283 6.09 -12.30 14.96
CA LEU A 283 5.86 -13.75 15.04
C LEU A 283 5.59 -14.23 16.47
N CYS A 284 6.11 -13.54 17.48
CA CYS A 284 5.92 -13.91 18.88
C CYS A 284 4.86 -13.02 19.52
N ASP A 285 3.58 -13.43 19.53
CA ASP A 285 2.51 -12.58 20.08
C ASP A 285 2.75 -12.21 21.55
N GLU A 286 3.21 -13.13 22.38
CA GLU A 286 3.40 -12.89 23.81
C GLU A 286 4.61 -11.97 24.12
N TRP A 287 5.73 -12.20 23.43
CA TRP A 287 7.00 -11.48 23.65
C TRP A 287 7.22 -10.30 22.69
N GLY A 288 6.31 -10.13 21.73
CA GLY A 288 6.44 -9.17 20.63
C GLY A 288 6.71 -7.73 21.08
N PRO A 289 6.02 -7.21 22.11
CA PRO A 289 6.30 -5.88 22.63
C PRO A 289 7.75 -5.69 23.09
N TYR A 290 8.37 -6.71 23.69
CA TYR A 290 9.76 -6.64 24.14
C TYR A 290 10.75 -6.62 22.97
N PHE A 291 10.49 -7.44 21.94
CA PHE A 291 11.28 -7.40 20.71
C PHE A 291 11.16 -6.06 19.98
N ALA A 292 9.95 -5.48 19.93
CA ALA A 292 9.72 -4.16 19.35
C ALA A 292 10.47 -3.06 20.12
N MET A 293 10.55 -3.12 21.45
CA MET A 293 11.38 -2.19 22.22
C MET A 293 12.87 -2.35 21.90
N GLY A 294 13.33 -3.58 21.62
CA GLY A 294 14.69 -3.86 21.20
C GLY A 294 15.12 -3.13 19.92
N VAL A 295 14.18 -2.86 19.01
CA VAL A 295 14.43 -2.12 17.74
C VAL A 295 15.01 -0.74 17.98
N ILE A 296 14.56 -0.02 19.01
CA ILE A 296 15.13 1.28 19.35
C ILE A 296 16.59 1.11 19.80
N GLY A 297 16.89 0.06 20.56
CA GLY A 297 18.24 -0.26 21.03
C GLY A 297 19.20 -0.60 19.89
N THR A 298 18.79 -1.49 18.98
CA THR A 298 19.58 -1.87 17.81
C THR A 298 19.77 -0.71 16.83
N GLY A 299 18.74 0.10 16.60
CA GLY A 299 18.83 1.33 15.82
C GLY A 299 19.81 2.34 16.42
N PHE A 300 19.80 2.52 17.74
CA PHE A 300 20.77 3.37 18.44
C PHE A 300 22.22 2.88 18.28
N ILE A 301 22.45 1.58 18.48
CA ILE A 301 23.78 0.97 18.30
C ILE A 301 24.26 1.15 16.85
N ALA A 302 23.37 0.94 15.87
CA ALA A 302 23.69 1.14 14.45
C ALA A 302 24.08 2.61 14.17
N GLY A 303 23.30 3.57 14.67
CA GLY A 303 23.58 5.00 14.49
C GLY A 303 24.90 5.44 15.13
N CYS A 304 25.17 5.01 16.37
CA CYS A 304 26.45 5.29 17.05
C CYS A 304 27.63 4.61 16.34
N GLY A 305 27.48 3.35 15.94
CA GLY A 305 28.51 2.62 15.20
C GLY A 305 28.84 3.29 13.87
N LEU A 306 27.82 3.74 13.13
CA LEU A 306 28.00 4.41 11.85
C LEU A 306 28.69 5.76 12.02
N CYS A 307 28.29 6.54 13.03
CA CYS A 307 28.95 7.79 13.39
C CYS A 307 30.43 7.57 13.73
N ALA A 308 30.74 6.52 14.51
CA ALA A 308 32.11 6.16 14.84
C ALA A 308 32.90 5.75 13.59
N GLN A 309 32.36 4.88 12.73
CA GLN A 309 33.02 4.46 11.49
C GLN A 309 33.34 5.64 10.58
N ILE A 310 32.40 6.57 10.39
CA ILE A 310 32.58 7.76 9.54
C ILE A 310 33.63 8.70 10.14
N SER A 311 33.41 9.16 11.37
CA SER A 311 34.26 10.15 12.02
C SER A 311 35.68 9.62 12.19
N LEU A 312 35.84 8.44 12.78
CA LEU A 312 37.18 7.88 13.07
C LEU A 312 37.95 7.52 11.80
N SER A 313 37.27 7.19 10.70
CA SER A 313 37.91 6.99 9.39
C SER A 313 38.40 8.32 8.80
N LEU A 314 37.54 9.35 8.77
CA LEU A 314 37.89 10.67 8.24
C LEU A 314 39.07 11.29 9.01
N PHE A 315 39.01 11.27 10.35
CA PHE A 315 40.10 11.78 11.18
C PHE A 315 41.38 10.94 11.07
N ASN A 316 41.28 9.63 10.78
CA ASN A 316 42.47 8.80 10.58
C ASN A 316 43.17 9.08 9.24
N MET A 317 42.41 9.42 8.19
CA MET A 317 42.86 9.51 6.81
C MET A 317 43.76 10.71 6.51
N TYR A 318 43.62 11.79 7.29
CA TYR A 318 44.32 13.05 7.08
C TYR A 318 45.27 13.44 8.22
N GLY A 319 46.31 14.21 7.89
CA GLY A 319 47.19 14.87 8.86
C GLY A 319 46.50 16.04 9.57
N TRP A 320 47.22 16.74 10.46
CA TRP A 320 46.66 17.78 11.34
C TRP A 320 45.88 18.88 10.59
N LYS A 321 46.41 19.39 9.46
CA LYS A 321 45.73 20.40 8.64
C LYS A 321 44.39 19.88 8.09
N GLY A 322 44.37 18.65 7.56
CA GLY A 322 43.13 18.04 7.05
C GLY A 322 42.13 17.72 8.16
N LYS A 323 42.59 17.28 9.34
CA LYS A 323 41.73 17.13 10.52
C LYS A 323 41.05 18.43 10.91
N GLY A 324 41.75 19.56 10.82
CA GLY A 324 41.18 20.90 11.03
C GLY A 324 40.06 21.22 10.04
N VAL A 325 40.26 20.92 8.75
CA VAL A 325 39.21 21.08 7.72
C VAL A 325 38.01 20.18 7.99
N ILE A 326 38.23 18.91 8.33
CA ILE A 326 37.15 17.96 8.67
C ILE A 326 36.38 18.45 9.89
N ALA A 327 37.05 18.89 10.96
CA ALA A 327 36.39 19.45 12.14
C ALA A 327 35.53 20.67 11.80
N LEU A 328 36.04 21.58 10.96
CA LEU A 328 35.27 22.72 10.47
C LEU A 328 34.01 22.29 9.70
N LEU A 329 34.13 21.29 8.82
CA LEU A 329 32.98 20.75 8.07
C LEU A 329 31.92 20.16 9.00
N PHE A 330 32.31 19.44 10.04
CA PHE A 330 31.35 18.93 11.05
C PHE A 330 30.65 20.07 11.80
N VAL A 331 31.39 21.12 12.19
CA VAL A 331 30.81 22.30 12.86
C VAL A 331 29.83 23.01 11.93
N VAL A 332 30.20 23.28 10.68
CA VAL A 332 29.33 23.92 9.69
C VAL A 332 28.09 23.06 9.43
N GLY A 333 28.27 21.75 9.27
CA GLY A 333 27.16 20.80 9.09
C GLY A 333 26.20 20.78 10.29
N ALA A 334 26.73 20.80 11.51
CA ALA A 334 25.92 20.86 12.73
C ALA A 334 25.14 22.18 12.86
N LEU A 335 25.78 23.32 12.55
CA LEU A 335 25.13 24.63 12.54
C LEU A 335 24.04 24.73 11.47
N ALA A 336 24.32 24.27 10.25
CA ALA A 336 23.36 24.26 9.15
C ALA A 336 22.17 23.32 9.44
N GLY A 337 22.44 22.11 9.94
CA GLY A 337 21.42 21.15 10.35
C GLY A 337 20.57 21.66 11.51
N GLY A 338 21.20 22.25 12.53
CA GLY A 338 20.49 22.88 13.65
C GLY A 338 19.61 24.05 13.23
N ALA A 339 20.11 24.91 12.34
CA ALA A 339 19.33 26.01 11.78
C ALA A 339 18.14 25.51 10.93
N PHE A 340 18.33 24.45 10.12
CA PHE A 340 17.25 23.81 9.37
C PHE A 340 16.17 23.25 10.31
N VAL A 341 16.56 22.53 11.36
CA VAL A 341 15.62 21.98 12.33
C VAL A 341 14.83 23.08 13.02
N MET A 342 15.50 24.11 13.53
CA MET A 342 14.85 25.18 14.29
C MET A 342 13.99 26.11 13.43
N LYS A 343 14.40 26.43 12.20
CA LYS A 343 13.72 27.42 11.36
C LYS A 343 12.75 26.84 10.34
N LEU A 344 12.96 25.61 9.87
CA LEU A 344 12.14 25.02 8.81
C LEU A 344 11.34 23.84 9.34
N LEU A 345 11.97 22.93 10.08
CA LEU A 345 11.30 21.71 10.52
C LEU A 345 10.34 21.95 11.69
N ALA A 346 10.82 22.52 12.81
CA ALA A 346 10.01 22.72 14.00
C ALA A 346 8.74 23.57 13.77
N PRO A 347 8.75 24.63 12.94
CA PRO A 347 7.53 25.37 12.60
C PRO A 347 6.58 24.63 11.64
N ALA A 348 7.09 23.71 10.82
CA ALA A 348 6.31 22.94 9.86
C ALA A 348 5.66 21.68 10.47
N LEU A 349 6.09 21.28 11.68
CA LEU A 349 5.49 20.16 12.39
C LEU A 349 4.13 20.58 13.00
N PRO A 350 3.06 19.78 12.81
CA PRO A 350 1.79 20.02 13.48
C PRO A 350 1.98 19.94 14.99
N LYS A 351 1.68 21.04 15.69
CA LYS A 351 1.77 21.09 17.16
C LYS A 351 0.78 20.08 17.75
N PRO A 352 1.17 19.26 18.75
CA PRO A 352 0.26 18.34 19.40
C PRO A 352 -0.91 19.12 20.01
N LYS A 353 -2.13 18.66 19.75
CA LYS A 353 -3.32 19.12 20.49
C LYS A 353 -3.19 18.58 21.92
N ILE A 354 -2.55 19.36 22.77
CA ILE A 354 -2.63 19.16 24.22
C ILE A 354 -4.07 19.50 24.60
N GLU A 355 -4.75 18.53 25.21
CA GLU A 355 -6.01 18.76 25.93
C GLU A 355 -5.73 19.72 27.10
N GLU A 356 -5.76 21.03 26.85
CA GLU A 356 -5.88 22.01 27.92
C GLU A 356 -7.36 22.14 28.29
N LYS A 357 -7.74 21.43 29.35
CA LYS A 357 -8.97 21.71 30.09
C LYS A 357 -8.86 23.08 30.77
N LYS A 358 -9.93 23.86 30.59
CA LYS A 358 -10.41 25.04 31.36
C LYS A 358 -9.62 26.35 31.22
N GLN A 359 -10.25 27.37 30.63
CA GLN A 359 -11.06 28.37 31.38
C GLN A 359 -11.88 29.32 30.47
N GLU A 360 -13.19 29.35 30.73
CA GLU A 360 -14.12 30.50 30.78
C GLU A 360 -14.34 31.46 29.59
N ASP A 361 -15.50 31.27 28.95
CA ASP A 361 -16.63 32.22 28.86
C ASP A 361 -16.36 33.73 29.09
N LYS A 362 -16.44 34.55 28.03
CA LYS A 362 -17.55 35.50 27.77
C LYS A 362 -17.20 36.53 26.68
N LYS A 363 -18.26 36.91 25.95
CA LYS A 363 -18.54 38.13 25.16
C LYS A 363 -18.45 37.94 23.63
N SER A 364 -19.55 37.58 22.96
CA SER A 364 -20.69 38.39 22.46
C SER A 364 -20.38 39.32 21.27
N GLU A 365 -21.09 39.00 20.17
CA GLU A 365 -21.79 39.84 19.18
C GLU A 365 -21.09 40.57 18.00
N ASN A 366 -21.48 40.05 16.83
CA ASN A 366 -21.96 40.69 15.59
C ASN A 366 -21.05 40.76 14.33
N PRO A 367 -21.59 40.41 13.12
CA PRO A 367 -20.85 40.33 11.84
C PRO A 367 -21.16 41.53 10.89
N PRO A 368 -20.82 41.48 9.59
CA PRO A 368 -19.60 41.98 8.94
C PRO A 368 -19.88 43.21 8.02
N PRO A 369 -18.92 43.64 7.18
CA PRO A 369 -19.34 43.90 5.80
C PRO A 369 -18.42 43.32 4.70
N LEU A 370 -19.11 42.97 3.63
CA LEU A 370 -18.68 42.55 2.30
C LEU A 370 -17.69 43.52 1.64
N VAL A 371 -16.70 43.01 0.88
CA VAL A 371 -16.30 43.56 -0.44
C VAL A 371 -15.81 42.44 -1.37
N ASN A 372 -16.24 42.61 -2.62
CA ASN A 372 -16.07 41.83 -3.84
C ASN A 372 -14.65 41.48 -4.30
N GLY A 373 -14.57 40.38 -5.06
CA GLY A 373 -14.13 40.44 -6.46
C GLY A 373 -12.68 40.03 -6.75
N GLY A 374 -12.50 38.88 -7.40
CA GLY A 374 -11.24 38.51 -8.04
C GLY A 374 -11.30 37.16 -8.76
N LYS A 375 -11.71 37.18 -10.03
CA LYS A 375 -11.61 36.05 -10.99
C LYS A 375 -10.15 35.58 -11.13
N GLY A 376 -9.94 34.26 -11.23
CA GLY A 376 -8.68 33.67 -11.67
C GLY A 376 -8.86 32.21 -12.04
N ALA A 377 -8.67 31.89 -13.32
CA ALA A 377 -8.98 30.65 -14.00
C ALA A 377 -8.12 29.43 -13.57
N SER A 378 -8.71 28.23 -13.56
CA SER A 378 -8.05 26.96 -13.96
C SER A 378 -9.00 25.74 -13.88
N ASP A 379 -10.19 25.82 -14.48
CA ASP A 379 -11.02 24.63 -14.73
C ASP A 379 -10.79 24.13 -16.16
N GLY A 380 -10.04 23.04 -16.32
CA GLY A 380 -9.81 22.47 -17.65
C GLY A 380 -9.21 21.06 -17.71
N VAL A 381 -8.65 20.52 -16.63
CA VAL A 381 -7.86 19.27 -16.73
C VAL A 381 -8.52 18.06 -16.05
N VAL A 382 -9.45 18.27 -15.11
CA VAL A 382 -9.96 17.20 -14.23
C VAL A 382 -11.18 16.46 -14.83
N ALA A 383 -11.92 17.09 -15.74
CA ALA A 383 -13.22 16.59 -16.20
C ALA A 383 -13.17 15.40 -17.18
N ALA A 384 -12.01 15.08 -17.76
CA ALA A 384 -11.91 14.06 -18.80
C ALA A 384 -11.25 12.75 -18.33
N SER A 385 -10.94 12.60 -17.04
CA SER A 385 -10.41 11.34 -16.48
C SER A 385 -11.47 10.48 -15.77
N SER A 386 -12.63 11.06 -15.44
CA SER A 386 -13.71 10.40 -14.69
C SER A 386 -14.78 9.75 -15.57
N ALA A 387 -14.94 10.18 -16.82
CA ALA A 387 -15.91 9.60 -17.77
C ALA A 387 -15.49 8.23 -18.34
N ILE A 388 -14.31 7.78 -17.93
CA ILE A 388 -13.56 6.71 -18.54
C ILE A 388 -13.64 5.43 -17.70
N THR A 389 -13.50 5.61 -16.40
CA THR A 389 -13.65 4.54 -15.41
C THR A 389 -15.10 4.12 -15.22
N GLU A 390 -16.07 4.94 -15.62
CA GLU A 390 -17.47 4.78 -15.20
C GLU A 390 -18.29 3.78 -16.04
N ALA A 391 -17.84 3.36 -17.23
CA ALA A 391 -18.58 2.32 -17.95
C ALA A 391 -17.85 0.99 -18.18
N VAL A 392 -16.60 0.85 -17.74
CA VAL A 392 -15.97 -0.46 -17.57
C VAL A 392 -16.55 -1.21 -16.37
N SER A 393 -17.05 -0.48 -15.36
CA SER A 393 -17.53 -1.06 -14.10
C SER A 393 -18.93 -1.71 -14.17
N LYS A 394 -19.56 -1.78 -15.34
CA LYS A 394 -20.88 -2.43 -15.53
C LYS A 394 -20.77 -3.80 -16.23
N LYS A 395 -20.13 -4.79 -15.57
CA LYS A 395 -20.58 -6.22 -15.50
C LYS A 395 -19.46 -7.13 -14.99
N GLN A 396 -19.52 -7.50 -13.70
CA GLN A 396 -19.39 -8.85 -13.13
C GLN A 396 -19.40 -8.69 -11.60
N ALA A 397 -20.01 -9.54 -10.78
CA ALA A 397 -20.62 -10.83 -11.04
C ALA A 397 -22.00 -10.92 -10.40
N SER A 398 -23.01 -11.31 -11.20
CA SER A 398 -24.28 -11.92 -10.79
C SER A 398 -24.02 -13.34 -10.25
N THR A 399 -24.84 -13.81 -9.32
CA THR A 399 -24.86 -15.17 -8.74
C THR A 399 -25.52 -16.19 -9.68
N ALA A 400 -25.24 -16.09 -10.97
CA ALA A 400 -25.59 -17.11 -11.96
C ALA A 400 -24.47 -18.16 -11.99
N PRO A 401 -24.73 -19.42 -12.42
CA PRO A 401 -23.76 -20.51 -12.44
C PRO A 401 -22.41 -20.02 -12.98
N ARG A 402 -21.31 -20.31 -12.26
CA ARG A 402 -19.97 -19.85 -12.58
C ARG A 402 -19.72 -20.12 -14.07
N LYS A 403 -19.69 -19.05 -14.87
CA LYS A 403 -19.46 -19.18 -16.31
C LYS A 403 -18.08 -19.80 -16.50
N PRO A 404 -17.92 -20.65 -17.51
CA PRO A 404 -16.64 -21.30 -17.76
C PRO A 404 -15.56 -20.25 -17.97
N MET A 405 -14.46 -20.37 -17.21
CA MET A 405 -13.29 -19.50 -17.35
C MET A 405 -12.43 -20.01 -18.52
N HIS A 406 -11.99 -19.10 -19.38
CA HIS A 406 -11.06 -19.41 -20.46
C HIS A 406 -9.63 -19.44 -19.91
N ALA A 407 -8.76 -20.28 -20.48
CA ALA A 407 -7.34 -20.31 -20.10
C ALA A 407 -6.69 -18.94 -20.23
N LEU A 408 -7.05 -18.17 -21.28
CA LEU A 408 -6.56 -16.82 -21.47
C LEU A 408 -7.14 -15.80 -20.47
N ASP A 409 -8.38 -15.99 -19.99
CA ASP A 409 -9.00 -15.12 -18.98
C ASP A 409 -8.19 -15.20 -17.67
N LYS A 410 -7.85 -16.41 -17.22
CA LYS A 410 -7.02 -16.63 -16.03
C LYS A 410 -5.68 -15.89 -16.08
N LEU A 411 -5.00 -15.95 -17.23
CA LEU A 411 -3.67 -15.36 -17.41
C LEU A 411 -3.68 -13.82 -17.42
N LEU A 412 -4.83 -13.20 -17.70
CA LEU A 412 -4.97 -11.76 -17.83
C LEU A 412 -5.60 -11.09 -16.58
N ILE A 413 -5.99 -11.87 -15.56
CA ILE A 413 -6.53 -11.34 -14.31
C ILE A 413 -5.42 -10.72 -13.45
N TRP A 414 -5.71 -9.56 -12.86
CA TRP A 414 -4.85 -8.85 -11.91
C TRP A 414 -5.56 -8.68 -10.54
N PRO A 415 -4.93 -9.05 -9.41
CA PRO A 415 -3.62 -9.73 -9.32
C PRO A 415 -3.68 -11.15 -9.92
N PRO A 416 -2.53 -11.75 -10.32
CA PRO A 416 -2.51 -13.11 -10.86
C PRO A 416 -3.20 -14.10 -9.92
N ILE A 417 -3.85 -15.13 -10.47
CA ILE A 417 -4.53 -16.16 -9.69
C ILE A 417 -4.05 -17.58 -10.04
N ASP A 418 -3.97 -18.47 -9.04
CA ASP A 418 -3.61 -19.88 -9.23
C ASP A 418 -4.76 -20.73 -9.79
N LEU A 419 -4.56 -22.05 -9.93
CA LEU A 419 -5.57 -22.99 -10.44
C LEU A 419 -6.83 -23.07 -9.55
N ASP A 420 -6.72 -22.66 -8.28
CA ASP A 420 -7.80 -22.67 -7.29
C ASP A 420 -8.46 -21.28 -7.15
N GLY A 421 -7.98 -20.28 -7.90
CA GLY A 421 -8.50 -18.91 -7.93
C GLY A 421 -7.98 -18.01 -6.80
N ASN A 422 -6.93 -18.41 -6.09
CA ASN A 422 -6.31 -17.59 -5.06
C ASN A 422 -5.31 -16.61 -5.66
N ALA A 423 -5.22 -15.41 -5.07
CA ALA A 423 -4.25 -14.40 -5.51
C ALA A 423 -2.80 -14.88 -5.30
N VAL A 424 -2.03 -14.94 -6.38
CA VAL A 424 -0.61 -15.26 -6.39
C VAL A 424 0.21 -13.97 -6.27
N PRO A 425 1.11 -13.86 -5.27
CA PRO A 425 2.05 -12.75 -5.19
C PRO A 425 2.93 -12.70 -6.43
N LEU A 426 3.08 -11.53 -7.04
CA LEU A 426 3.95 -11.34 -8.21
C LEU A 426 5.40 -11.66 -7.82
N PRO A 427 6.08 -12.62 -8.49
CA PRO A 427 7.48 -12.91 -8.23
C PRO A 427 8.37 -11.73 -8.65
N ALA A 428 9.52 -11.60 -7.99
CA ALA A 428 10.52 -10.58 -8.33
C ALA A 428 11.21 -10.81 -9.69
N ASP A 429 11.15 -12.03 -10.25
CA ASP A 429 11.70 -12.37 -11.56
C ASP A 429 10.61 -12.89 -12.52
N PRO A 430 10.25 -12.13 -13.58
CA PRO A 430 9.29 -12.54 -14.60
C PRO A 430 9.71 -13.74 -15.46
N LYS A 431 10.87 -14.36 -15.22
CA LYS A 431 11.32 -15.59 -15.88
C LYS A 431 10.84 -16.87 -15.20
N GLN A 432 10.22 -16.79 -14.02
CA GLN A 432 9.86 -17.97 -13.20
C GLN A 432 8.54 -18.66 -13.59
N PHE A 433 7.80 -18.16 -14.57
CA PHE A 433 6.62 -18.86 -15.09
C PHE A 433 6.74 -19.09 -16.60
N PRO A 434 7.16 -20.29 -17.05
CA PRO A 434 6.94 -20.70 -18.43
C PRO A 434 5.42 -20.81 -18.70
N PHE A 435 5.01 -20.55 -19.94
CA PHE A 435 3.61 -20.68 -20.37
C PHE A 435 3.20 -22.16 -20.42
N ASN A 436 2.91 -22.76 -19.27
CA ASN A 436 2.39 -24.13 -19.14
C ASN A 436 1.02 -24.18 -18.42
N GLY A 437 0.36 -23.02 -18.23
CA GLY A 437 -0.95 -22.91 -17.56
C GLY A 437 -0.93 -22.31 -16.14
N GLU A 438 0.25 -21.99 -15.61
CA GLU A 438 0.42 -21.50 -14.22
C GLU A 438 1.00 -20.07 -14.10
N GLY A 439 1.18 -19.35 -15.22
CA GLY A 439 1.78 -18.00 -15.25
C GLY A 439 0.81 -16.81 -15.29
N THR A 440 1.33 -15.62 -15.63
CA THR A 440 0.53 -14.40 -15.89
C THR A 440 1.00 -13.67 -17.14
N MET A 441 0.05 -13.17 -17.92
CA MET A 441 0.27 -12.31 -19.08
C MET A 441 0.14 -10.82 -18.73
N VAL A 442 -0.17 -10.47 -17.48
CA VAL A 442 -0.37 -9.06 -17.10
C VAL A 442 0.90 -8.23 -17.33
N HIS A 443 2.09 -8.80 -17.09
CA HIS A 443 3.37 -8.12 -17.34
C HIS A 443 3.58 -7.71 -18.81
N ALA A 444 2.88 -8.34 -19.77
CA ALA A 444 2.91 -7.97 -21.17
C ALA A 444 2.35 -6.56 -21.43
N PHE A 445 1.46 -6.08 -20.56
CA PHE A 445 0.85 -4.75 -20.62
C PHE A 445 1.71 -3.69 -19.91
N PHE A 446 2.65 -4.10 -19.06
CA PHE A 446 3.46 -3.21 -18.24
C PHE A 446 4.95 -3.44 -18.49
N GLU A 447 5.65 -4.20 -17.63
CA GLU A 447 7.12 -4.24 -17.57
C GLU A 447 7.79 -4.89 -18.79
N LYS A 448 7.05 -5.67 -19.59
CA LYS A 448 7.54 -6.27 -20.84
C LYS A 448 7.31 -5.37 -22.05
N ASP A 449 6.46 -4.35 -21.95
CA ASP A 449 6.28 -3.35 -22.98
C ASP A 449 7.44 -2.34 -22.95
N LYS A 450 8.23 -2.29 -24.03
CA LYS A 450 9.44 -1.46 -24.09
C LYS A 450 9.13 0.04 -23.95
N ALA A 451 7.99 0.49 -24.48
CA ALA A 451 7.58 1.90 -24.40
C ALA A 451 7.18 2.27 -22.97
N PHE A 452 6.42 1.41 -22.29
CA PHE A 452 6.06 1.55 -20.90
C PHE A 452 7.29 1.60 -19.99
N LYS A 453 8.17 0.61 -20.15
CA LYS A 453 9.40 0.52 -19.36
C LYS A 453 10.29 1.77 -19.54
N LYS A 454 10.42 2.28 -20.76
CA LYS A 454 11.21 3.50 -21.04
C LYS A 454 10.68 4.73 -20.30
N VAL A 455 9.37 4.91 -20.19
CA VAL A 455 8.76 6.05 -19.50
C VAL A 455 8.82 5.88 -17.98
N VAL A 456 8.53 4.68 -17.48
CA VAL A 456 8.48 4.42 -16.03
C VAL A 456 9.88 4.40 -15.40
N ASP A 457 10.87 3.82 -16.08
CA ASP A 457 12.27 3.78 -15.60
C ASP A 457 13.01 5.10 -15.88
N GLY A 458 12.44 5.97 -16.72
CA GLY A 458 13.00 7.27 -17.07
C GLY A 458 12.70 8.38 -16.05
N SER A 459 13.13 9.60 -16.36
CA SER A 459 12.94 10.81 -15.55
C SER A 459 11.59 11.51 -15.78
N ALA A 460 10.60 10.83 -16.35
CA ALA A 460 9.27 11.39 -16.59
C ALA A 460 8.60 11.81 -15.27
N PRO A 461 7.78 12.89 -15.24
CA PRO A 461 7.02 13.28 -14.06
C PRO A 461 6.09 12.17 -13.57
N GLN A 462 5.84 12.11 -12.26
CA GLN A 462 5.00 11.06 -11.66
C GLN A 462 3.58 11.02 -12.26
N ILE A 463 3.02 12.18 -12.60
CA ILE A 463 1.70 12.30 -13.25
C ILE A 463 1.67 11.59 -14.60
N GLU A 464 2.72 11.69 -15.40
CA GLU A 464 2.83 11.01 -16.70
C GLU A 464 2.96 9.50 -16.52
N LYS A 465 3.74 9.05 -15.54
CA LYS A 465 3.85 7.62 -15.17
C LYS A 465 2.51 7.05 -14.73
N ASP A 466 1.73 7.81 -13.95
CA ASP A 466 0.42 7.37 -13.46
C ASP A 466 -0.65 7.36 -14.56
N GLN A 467 -0.62 8.34 -15.46
CA GLN A 467 -1.47 8.33 -16.66
C GLN A 467 -1.17 7.12 -17.55
N LEU A 468 0.10 6.81 -17.78
CA LEU A 468 0.50 5.67 -18.59
C LEU A 468 0.11 4.34 -17.92
N ARG A 469 0.25 4.21 -16.59
CA ARG A 469 -0.25 3.04 -15.85
C ARG A 469 -1.76 2.87 -15.96
N ALA A 470 -2.52 3.97 -15.89
CA ALA A 470 -3.97 3.93 -16.08
C ALA A 470 -4.33 3.47 -17.50
N GLN A 471 -3.59 3.93 -18.52
CA GLN A 471 -3.77 3.48 -19.91
C GLN A 471 -3.49 1.98 -20.07
N ARG A 472 -2.39 1.47 -19.51
CA ARG A 472 -2.06 0.04 -19.55
C ARG A 472 -3.07 -0.83 -18.82
N LYS A 473 -3.62 -0.33 -17.70
CA LYS A 473 -4.72 -1.01 -17.02
C LYS A 473 -5.97 -1.07 -17.89
N GLY A 474 -6.33 0.01 -18.59
CA GLY A 474 -7.47 -0.03 -19.50
C GLY A 474 -7.26 -0.92 -20.72
N ASP A 475 -6.06 -0.99 -21.28
CA ASP A 475 -5.70 -1.98 -22.32
C ASP A 475 -6.00 -3.41 -21.83
N LEU A 476 -5.60 -3.74 -20.60
CA LEU A 476 -5.85 -5.05 -19.99
C LEU A 476 -7.34 -5.32 -19.74
N ASP A 477 -8.06 -4.33 -19.20
CA ASP A 477 -9.48 -4.46 -18.90
C ASP A 477 -10.32 -4.65 -20.19
N VAL A 478 -9.93 -4.01 -21.30
CA VAL A 478 -10.52 -4.23 -22.63
C VAL A 478 -10.27 -5.65 -23.12
N MET A 479 -9.03 -6.13 -22.99
CA MET A 479 -8.66 -7.49 -23.39
C MET A 479 -9.50 -8.54 -22.64
N LEU A 480 -9.65 -8.38 -21.32
CA LEU A 480 -10.50 -9.24 -20.50
C LEU A 480 -11.97 -9.22 -20.95
N ALA A 481 -12.53 -8.03 -21.23
CA ALA A 481 -13.90 -7.91 -21.70
C ALA A 481 -14.11 -8.57 -23.08
N TRP A 482 -13.13 -8.45 -23.98
CA TRP A 482 -13.15 -9.15 -25.25
C TRP A 482 -13.08 -10.67 -25.06
N VAL A 483 -12.15 -11.18 -24.25
CA VAL A 483 -12.03 -12.62 -23.94
C VAL A 483 -13.34 -13.20 -23.39
N ARG A 484 -14.04 -12.44 -22.53
CA ARG A 484 -15.33 -12.83 -21.92
C ARG A 484 -16.54 -12.69 -22.84
N SER A 485 -16.37 -12.17 -24.04
CA SER A 485 -17.46 -12.02 -25.02
C SER A 485 -17.79 -13.36 -25.70
N PRO A 486 -19.02 -13.54 -26.23
CA PRO A 486 -19.39 -14.73 -26.98
C PRO A 486 -18.46 -14.97 -28.19
N ASP A 487 -18.24 -16.23 -28.56
CA ASP A 487 -17.27 -16.59 -29.61
C ASP A 487 -17.52 -15.89 -30.95
N SER A 488 -18.78 -15.78 -31.37
CA SER A 488 -19.19 -15.05 -32.58
C SER A 488 -18.82 -13.56 -32.52
N VAL A 489 -18.92 -12.94 -31.34
CA VAL A 489 -18.54 -11.54 -31.10
C VAL A 489 -17.02 -11.40 -31.11
N ARG A 490 -16.29 -12.33 -30.50
CA ARG A 490 -14.81 -12.31 -30.48
C ARG A 490 -14.22 -12.41 -31.87
N LYS A 491 -14.68 -13.39 -32.66
CA LYS A 491 -14.20 -13.61 -34.03
C LYS A 491 -14.47 -12.41 -34.93
N ALA A 492 -15.70 -11.87 -34.88
CA ALA A 492 -16.07 -10.69 -35.66
C ALA A 492 -15.25 -9.46 -35.26
N ALA A 493 -15.06 -9.23 -33.95
CA ALA A 493 -14.26 -8.10 -33.45
C ALA A 493 -12.78 -8.20 -33.83
N TYR A 494 -12.20 -9.41 -33.77
CA TYR A 494 -10.82 -9.67 -34.18
C TYR A 494 -10.62 -9.44 -35.68
N GLN A 495 -11.52 -9.98 -36.52
CA GLN A 495 -11.44 -9.82 -37.98
C GLN A 495 -11.65 -8.38 -38.42
N ALA A 496 -12.55 -7.66 -37.76
CA ALA A 496 -12.82 -6.25 -38.05
C ALA A 496 -11.81 -5.29 -37.40
N ASP A 497 -10.91 -5.79 -36.55
CA ASP A 497 -10.03 -5.02 -35.65
C ASP A 497 -10.79 -3.89 -34.91
N LYS A 498 -11.98 -4.22 -34.41
CA LYS A 498 -12.91 -3.27 -33.79
C LYS A 498 -13.72 -3.95 -32.70
N PHE A 499 -13.59 -3.46 -31.48
CA PHE A 499 -14.35 -3.93 -30.32
C PHE A 499 -15.01 -2.77 -29.58
N ASP A 500 -16.30 -2.94 -29.29
CA ASP A 500 -17.11 -1.98 -28.54
C ASP A 500 -16.96 -2.25 -27.04
N PHE A 501 -16.31 -1.32 -26.34
CA PHE A 501 -16.08 -1.43 -24.91
C PHE A 501 -16.91 -0.40 -24.14
N PRO A 502 -17.83 -0.83 -23.25
CA PRO A 502 -18.63 0.11 -22.47
C PRO A 502 -17.73 1.02 -21.63
N GLY A 503 -17.93 2.34 -21.71
CA GLY A 503 -17.19 3.32 -20.91
C GLY A 503 -15.85 3.73 -21.45
N LEU A 504 -15.56 3.34 -22.68
CA LEU A 504 -14.37 3.79 -23.37
C LEU A 504 -14.34 5.32 -23.44
N SER A 505 -13.21 5.89 -23.04
CA SER A 505 -12.85 7.24 -23.42
C SER A 505 -11.35 7.38 -23.56
N ASP A 506 -10.93 8.47 -24.19
CA ASP A 506 -9.62 8.61 -24.83
C ASP A 506 -8.43 8.60 -23.86
N LYS A 507 -8.68 8.60 -22.54
CA LYS A 507 -7.63 8.46 -21.51
C LYS A 507 -7.59 7.09 -20.81
N LEU A 508 -8.45 6.12 -21.16
CA LEU A 508 -8.40 4.77 -20.53
C LEU A 508 -7.44 3.83 -21.23
N VAL A 509 -7.37 3.93 -22.55
CA VAL A 509 -6.69 2.97 -23.41
C VAL A 509 -5.62 3.73 -24.14
N SER A 510 -4.55 3.04 -24.51
CA SER A 510 -3.47 3.61 -25.29
C SER A 510 -4.03 4.26 -26.57
N PRO A 511 -3.77 5.57 -26.83
CA PRO A 511 -4.40 6.29 -27.94
C PRO A 511 -4.18 5.65 -29.31
N GLU A 512 -3.03 5.00 -29.51
CA GLU A 512 -2.72 4.26 -30.72
C GLU A 512 -3.61 3.03 -30.93
N LEU A 513 -4.40 2.59 -29.95
CA LEU A 513 -5.31 1.45 -30.05
C LEU A 513 -6.77 1.89 -30.20
N LEU A 514 -7.04 3.20 -30.29
CA LEU A 514 -8.38 3.75 -30.44
C LEU A 514 -8.63 4.26 -31.86
N LYS A 515 -9.75 3.85 -32.45
CA LYS A 515 -10.25 4.39 -33.73
C LYS A 515 -11.77 4.43 -33.72
N ASP A 516 -12.37 5.57 -34.06
CA ASP A 516 -13.84 5.75 -34.11
C ASP A 516 -14.55 5.42 -32.78
N LYS A 517 -13.91 5.70 -31.62
CA LYS A 517 -14.37 5.30 -30.28
C LYS A 517 -14.55 3.79 -30.09
N LYS A 518 -13.84 2.99 -30.89
CA LYS A 518 -13.72 1.53 -30.74
C LYS A 518 -12.26 1.16 -30.50
N VAL A 519 -12.05 0.08 -29.75
CA VAL A 519 -10.70 -0.44 -29.52
C VAL A 519 -10.32 -1.36 -30.65
N ARG A 520 -9.10 -1.17 -31.17
CA ARG A 520 -8.49 -2.04 -32.16
C ARG A 520 -7.94 -3.29 -31.49
N ILE A 521 -8.79 -4.31 -31.35
CA ILE A 521 -8.50 -5.50 -30.56
C ILE A 521 -7.39 -6.37 -31.16
N LYS A 522 -7.34 -6.53 -32.48
CA LYS A 522 -6.25 -7.24 -33.14
C LYS A 522 -4.96 -6.43 -32.99
N SER A 523 -5.02 -5.12 -33.18
CA SER A 523 -3.86 -4.24 -32.95
C SER A 523 -3.36 -4.30 -31.49
N LEU A 524 -4.26 -4.42 -30.51
CA LEU A 524 -3.91 -4.59 -29.10
C LEU A 524 -3.19 -5.94 -28.85
N ILE A 525 -3.72 -7.01 -29.42
CA ILE A 525 -3.11 -8.35 -29.36
C ILE A 525 -1.73 -8.34 -30.02
N ASP A 526 -1.61 -7.73 -31.19
CA ASP A 526 -0.34 -7.60 -31.91
C ASP A 526 0.69 -6.81 -31.07
N ALA A 527 0.26 -5.70 -30.45
CA ALA A 527 1.14 -4.82 -29.69
C ALA A 527 1.61 -5.42 -28.35
N ARG A 528 0.77 -6.20 -27.66
CA ARG A 528 1.05 -6.69 -26.29
C ARG A 528 1.37 -8.18 -26.22
N CYS A 529 0.74 -9.00 -27.06
CA CYS A 529 0.84 -10.46 -26.97
C CYS A 529 1.78 -11.04 -28.05
N VAL A 530 1.62 -10.64 -29.32
CA VAL A 530 2.39 -11.19 -30.45
C VAL A 530 3.88 -10.83 -30.38
N THR A 531 4.25 -9.76 -29.68
CA THR A 531 5.67 -9.44 -29.43
C THR A 531 6.43 -10.58 -28.72
N CYS A 532 5.73 -11.39 -27.91
CA CYS A 532 6.29 -12.57 -27.26
C CYS A 532 5.82 -13.88 -27.90
N HIS A 533 4.61 -13.90 -28.45
CA HIS A 533 3.90 -15.09 -28.96
C HIS A 533 3.73 -15.11 -30.50
N GLY A 534 4.53 -14.34 -31.23
CA GLY A 534 4.63 -14.41 -32.68
C GLY A 534 5.63 -15.49 -33.13
N PRO A 535 5.75 -15.73 -34.45
CA PRO A 535 6.65 -16.74 -35.01
C PRO A 535 8.12 -16.56 -34.61
N GLU A 536 8.54 -15.31 -34.40
CA GLU A 536 9.91 -14.94 -33.97
C GLU A 536 10.00 -14.56 -32.49
N GLY A 537 8.90 -14.75 -31.75
CA GLY A 537 8.78 -14.41 -30.33
C GLY A 537 9.45 -15.44 -29.42
N LYS A 538 9.75 -15.02 -28.17
CA LYS A 538 10.36 -15.91 -27.16
C LYS A 538 9.46 -17.06 -26.71
N GLN A 539 8.18 -17.04 -27.06
CA GLN A 539 7.16 -18.03 -26.74
C GLN A 539 6.49 -18.54 -28.04
N SER A 540 7.29 -18.74 -29.10
CA SER A 540 6.84 -19.23 -30.41
C SER A 540 6.14 -20.59 -30.38
N ASP A 541 6.31 -21.37 -29.30
CA ASP A 541 5.61 -22.64 -29.06
C ASP A 541 4.10 -22.43 -28.78
N TYR A 542 3.70 -21.20 -28.46
CA TYR A 542 2.33 -20.82 -28.13
C TYR A 542 1.92 -19.60 -28.95
N LEU A 543 1.63 -19.81 -30.22
CA LEU A 543 1.31 -18.73 -31.16
C LEU A 543 -0.01 -18.04 -30.79
N LEU A 544 -0.01 -16.70 -30.87
CA LEU A 544 -1.21 -15.86 -30.67
C LEU A 544 -1.38 -14.84 -31.81
N ASP A 545 -0.75 -15.10 -32.96
CA ASP A 545 -0.68 -14.23 -34.14
C ASP A 545 -1.87 -14.39 -35.12
N SER A 546 -2.69 -15.42 -34.90
CA SER A 546 -3.92 -15.69 -35.65
C SER A 546 -5.10 -15.97 -34.72
N TYR A 547 -6.33 -15.77 -35.21
CA TYR A 547 -7.52 -16.08 -34.41
C TYR A 547 -7.64 -17.58 -34.15
N GLU A 548 -7.26 -18.40 -35.13
CA GLU A 548 -7.30 -19.85 -35.06
C GLU A 548 -6.45 -20.37 -33.90
N GLU A 549 -5.22 -19.88 -33.77
CA GLU A 549 -4.33 -20.22 -32.66
C GLU A 549 -4.83 -19.65 -31.32
N LEU A 550 -5.26 -18.39 -31.30
CA LEU A 550 -5.81 -17.73 -30.12
C LEU A 550 -7.08 -18.43 -29.59
N SER A 551 -7.94 -18.92 -30.49
CA SER A 551 -9.20 -19.59 -30.15
C SER A 551 -9.00 -20.88 -29.35
N LYS A 552 -7.82 -21.52 -29.44
CA LYS A 552 -7.48 -22.72 -28.67
C LYS A 552 -7.50 -22.45 -27.15
N TYR A 553 -7.17 -21.22 -26.74
CA TYR A 553 -7.14 -20.77 -25.34
C TYR A 553 -8.44 -20.06 -24.89
N LEU A 554 -9.38 -19.87 -25.81
CA LEU A 554 -10.68 -19.23 -25.60
C LEU A 554 -11.84 -20.24 -25.49
N LYS A 555 -11.51 -21.53 -25.33
CA LYS A 555 -12.49 -22.59 -25.02
C LYS A 555 -12.83 -22.58 -23.53
N PRO A 556 -14.11 -22.79 -23.15
CA PRO A 556 -14.53 -23.10 -21.79
C PRO A 556 -13.75 -24.27 -21.16
N PHE A 557 -13.25 -24.15 -19.93
CA PHE A 557 -12.84 -25.31 -19.11
C PHE A 557 -13.83 -25.50 -17.95
N ASP A 558 -14.27 -26.74 -17.71
CA ASP A 558 -15.08 -27.08 -16.55
C ASP A 558 -14.17 -27.19 -15.32
N ALA A 559 -14.35 -26.30 -14.33
CA ALA A 559 -13.63 -26.40 -13.07
C ALA A 559 -13.97 -27.73 -12.35
N PRO A 560 -13.01 -28.45 -11.74
CA PRO A 560 -13.29 -29.67 -11.01
C PRO A 560 -14.33 -29.39 -9.92
N LYS A 561 -15.41 -30.18 -9.89
CA LYS A 561 -16.37 -30.15 -8.79
C LYS A 561 -15.65 -30.63 -7.54
N GLY A 562 -15.57 -29.79 -6.51
CA GLY A 562 -15.07 -30.21 -5.20
C GLY A 562 -15.99 -31.27 -4.62
N GLU A 563 -15.57 -32.52 -4.65
CA GLU A 563 -16.19 -33.60 -3.89
C GLU A 563 -15.59 -33.68 -2.49
N GLY A 564 -16.48 -33.90 -1.52
CA GLY A 564 -16.15 -33.95 -0.10
C GLY A 564 -15.10 -35.00 0.24
N ASN A 565 -14.31 -34.67 1.24
CA ASN A 565 -13.28 -35.52 1.82
C ASN A 565 -13.88 -36.82 2.38
N THR A 566 -13.76 -37.93 1.66
CA THR A 566 -13.80 -39.28 2.22
C THR A 566 -12.84 -40.21 1.47
N GLY A 567 -11.68 -40.49 2.07
CA GLY A 567 -10.97 -41.77 1.92
C GLY A 567 -10.03 -41.97 0.72
N ALA A 568 -8.77 -42.26 1.05
CA ALA A 568 -7.68 -42.78 0.22
C ALA A 568 -7.08 -41.83 -0.84
N ALA A 569 -5.83 -41.41 -0.59
CA ALA A 569 -4.99 -40.73 -1.56
C ALA A 569 -4.75 -41.63 -2.80
N PRO A 570 -5.01 -41.16 -4.03
CA PRO A 570 -4.53 -41.84 -5.22
C PRO A 570 -3.01 -41.66 -5.32
N GLN A 571 -2.30 -42.77 -5.47
CA GLN A 571 -0.87 -42.74 -5.79
C GLN A 571 -0.65 -41.95 -7.10
N PRO A 572 0.37 -41.10 -7.19
CA PRO A 572 0.70 -40.41 -8.43
C PRO A 572 1.07 -41.43 -9.51
N ALA A 573 0.43 -41.31 -10.68
CA ALA A 573 0.76 -42.09 -11.86
C ALA A 573 2.22 -41.87 -12.26
N ALA A 574 2.87 -42.94 -12.68
CA ALA A 574 4.30 -43.00 -12.99
C ALA A 574 4.70 -41.99 -14.08
N VAL A 575 5.76 -41.23 -13.79
CA VAL A 575 6.48 -40.40 -14.76
C VAL A 575 7.15 -41.33 -15.80
N PRO A 576 7.04 -41.07 -17.12
CA PRO A 576 7.78 -41.85 -18.10
C PRO A 576 9.29 -41.66 -17.89
N VAL A 577 9.97 -42.78 -17.65
CA VAL A 577 11.42 -42.89 -17.42
C VAL A 577 12.16 -42.35 -18.63
N LYS A 578 12.90 -41.25 -18.43
CA LYS A 578 13.93 -40.80 -19.37
C LYS A 578 15.17 -41.67 -19.12
N ILE A 579 15.41 -42.63 -20.01
CA ILE A 579 16.63 -43.44 -20.02
C ILE A 579 17.80 -42.46 -20.16
N THR A 580 18.59 -42.34 -19.11
CA THR A 580 19.89 -41.67 -19.13
C THR A 580 20.93 -42.78 -19.07
N GLU A 581 21.78 -42.84 -20.10
CA GLU A 581 22.94 -43.72 -20.13
C GLU A 581 23.87 -43.38 -18.94
N PRO A 582 24.47 -44.39 -18.27
CA PRO A 582 25.37 -44.13 -17.16
C PRO A 582 26.71 -43.56 -17.65
N ILE A 583 27.11 -42.45 -17.05
CA ILE A 583 28.48 -41.91 -17.11
C ILE A 583 29.39 -42.85 -16.29
N PRO A 584 30.53 -43.33 -16.81
CA PRO A 584 31.39 -44.27 -16.11
C PRO A 584 32.14 -43.63 -14.94
N ASP A 585 32.42 -44.45 -13.91
CA ASP A 585 33.06 -44.07 -12.65
C ASP A 585 34.43 -43.41 -12.83
N ALA A 586 34.65 -42.38 -12.02
CA ALA A 586 35.94 -41.71 -11.86
C ALA A 586 36.97 -42.70 -11.28
N LYS A 587 38.11 -42.83 -11.96
CA LYS A 587 39.30 -43.46 -11.38
C LYS A 587 39.98 -42.46 -10.45
N ASP A 588 40.30 -42.92 -9.26
CA ASP A 588 41.26 -42.31 -8.35
C ASP A 588 42.61 -42.17 -9.03
N ASP A 589 43.14 -40.94 -9.10
CA ASP A 589 44.56 -40.56 -9.08
C ASP A 589 44.69 -39.05 -8.80
#